data_AF-A0A7W5DLT2-F1
#
_entry.id   AF-A0A7W5DLT2-F1
#
_cell.length_a   1.000
_cell.length_b   1.000
_cell.length_c   1.000
_cell.angle_alpha   90.00
_cell.angle_beta   90.00
_cell.angle_gamma   90.00
#
_symmetry.space_group_name_H-M   'P 1'
#
loop_
_entity.id
_entity.type
_entity.pdbx_description
1 polymer ?
#
loop_
_entity_poly.entity_id
_entity_poly.type
_entity_poly.pdbx_seq_one_letter_code
_entity_poly.pdbx_strand_id
1 'polypeptide(L)' 'QQELDQYIHYYNHERIRLKLKGLSPVQYRTQALIAG' A
#
# COMPACT_ATOMS: atom_id res chain seq x y z
N GLN A 1 -5.46 -19.83 -7.30
CA GLN A 1 -4.44 -19.00 -6.61
C GLN A 1 -4.39 -17.57 -7.13
N GLN A 2 -4.65 -17.32 -8.42
CA GLN A 2 -4.62 -15.96 -9.02
C GLN A 2 -5.46 -14.90 -8.30
N GLU A 3 -6.64 -15.23 -7.78
CA GLU A 3 -7.48 -14.27 -7.06
C GLU A 3 -6.86 -13.78 -5.74
N LEU A 4 -6.15 -14.66 -5.03
CA LEU A 4 -5.47 -14.29 -3.79
C LEU A 4 -4.29 -13.35 -4.07
N ASP A 5 -3.53 -13.63 -5.12
CA ASP A 5 -2.39 -12.81 -5.53
C ASP A 5 -2.85 -11.42 -5.98
N GLN A 6 -3.94 -11.35 -6.74
CA GLN A 6 -4.58 -10.09 -7.14
C GLN A 6 -5.09 -9.32 -5.92
N TYR A 7 -5.72 -10.00 -4.97
CA TYR A 7 -6.19 -9.37 -3.74
C TYR A 7 -5.04 -8.81 -2.91
N ILE A 8 -3.94 -9.55 -2.77
CA ILE A 8 -2.73 -9.11 -2.07
C ILE A 8 -2.12 -7.90 -2.79
N HIS A 9 -2.03 -7.93 -4.13
CA HIS A 9 -1.50 -6.83 -4.92
C HIS A 9 -2.33 -5.55 -4.74
N TYR A 10 -3.65 -5.65 -4.96
CA TYR A 10 -4.59 -4.56 -4.74
C TYR A 10 -4.44 -3.96 -3.34
N TYR A 11 -4.40 -4.82 -2.31
CA TYR A 11 -4.33 -4.35 -0.93
C TYR A 11 -3.02 -3.61 -0.62
N ASN A 12 -1.89 -4.01 -1.20
CA ASN A 12 -0.58 -3.43 -0.92
C ASN A 12 -0.24 -2.21 -1.79
N HIS A 13 -0.68 -2.20 -3.06
CA HIS A 13 -0.24 -1.22 -4.06
C HIS A 13 -1.30 -0.21 -4.45
N GLU A 14 -2.57 -0.63 -4.53
CA GLU A 14 -3.63 0.19 -5.13
C GLU A 14 -4.59 0.76 -4.09
N ARG A 15 -4.72 0.10 -2.94
CA ARG A 15 -5.67 0.51 -1.91
C ARG A 15 -5.30 1.87 -1.29
N ILE A 16 -5.97 2.91 -1.74
CA ILE A 16 -5.84 4.26 -1.18
C ILE A 16 -6.64 4.36 0.13
N ARG A 17 -5.99 4.83 1.20
CA ARG A 17 -6.66 5.19 2.46
C ARG A 17 -6.54 6.70 2.68
N LEU A 18 -7.66 7.38 2.92
CA LEU A 18 -7.69 8.82 3.20
C LEU A 18 -6.73 9.23 4.32
N LYS A 19 -6.60 8.39 5.36
CA LYS A 19 -5.67 8.63 6.48
C LYS A 19 -4.18 8.61 6.10
N LEU A 20 -3.82 8.03 4.95
CA LEU A 20 -2.44 7.96 4.46
C LEU A 20 -2.12 9.08 3.47
N LYS A 21 -2.93 10.16 3.43
CA LYS A 21 -2.74 11.30 2.53
C LYS A 21 -2.65 10.89 1.05
N GLY A 22 -3.44 9.88 0.66
CA GLY A 22 -3.45 9.38 -0.73
C GLY A 22 -2.37 8.34 -1.05
N LEU A 23 -1.48 8.01 -0.11
CA LEU A 23 -0.45 6.98 -0.31
C LEU A 23 -1.03 5.57 -0.22
N SER A 24 -0.49 4.67 -1.05
CA SER A 24 -0.71 3.24 -0.88
C SER A 24 0.03 2.70 0.36
N PRO A 25 -0.32 1.52 0.87
CA PRO A 25 0.32 0.95 2.05
C PRO A 25 1.83 0.77 1.89
N VAL A 26 2.31 0.35 0.72
CA VAL A 26 3.75 0.22 0.48
C VAL A 26 4.44 1.58 0.47
N GLN A 27 3.87 2.58 -0.21
CA GLN A 27 4.43 3.93 -0.28
C GLN A 27 4.52 4.58 1.11
N TYR A 28 3.48 4.42 1.94
CA TYR A 28 3.49 4.95 3.30
C TYR A 28 4.63 4.36 4.15
N ARG A 29 4.88 3.04 4.05
CA ARG A 29 5.98 2.40 4.78
C ARG A 29 7.34 2.86 4.26
N THR A 30 7.51 2.95 2.94
CA THR A 30 8.75 3.46 2.34
C THR A 30 9.04 4.89 2.79
N GLN A 31 8.03 5.76 2.83
CA GLN A 31 8.18 7.13 3.32
C GLN A 31 8.60 7.18 4.79
N ALA A 32 8.03 6.32 5.64
CA ALA A 32 8.38 6.23 7.05
C ALA A 32 9.83 5.75 7.26
N LEU A 33 10.33 4.84 6.41
CA LEU A 33 11.72 4.38 6.45
C LEU A 33 12.73 5.44 6.01
N ILE A 34 12.37 6.31 5.06
CA ILE A 34 13.24 7.41 4.60
C ILE A 34 13.27 8.56 5.61
N ALA A 35 12.18 8.78 6.34
CA ALA A 35 12.05 9.87 7.30
C ALA A 35 12.69 9.58 8.67
N GLY A 36 13.04 8.32 8.95
CA GLY A 36 13.77 7.90 10.14
C GLY A 36 15.26 7.76 9.86
#